data_AF-A0AAN1JK04-F1
#
_entry.id   AF-A0AAN1JK04-F1
#
_cell.length_a   1.000
_cell.length_b   1.000
_cell.length_c   1.000
_cell.angle_alpha   90.00
_cell.angle_beta   90.00
_cell.angle_gamma   90.00
#
_symmetry.space_group_name_H-M   'P 1'
#
loop_
_entity.id
_entity.type
_entity.pdbx_description
1 polymer ?
#
loop_
_entity_poly.entity_id
_entity_poly.type
_entity_poly.pdbx_seq_one_letter_code
_entity_poly.pdbx_strand_id
1 'polypeptide(L)' 'MKSKQDMYARTEATTVSVRASTPRVGNTHTYVLNGTLMRDVLVDGKWVTLHASIPLESRAA' A
#
# COMPACT_ATOMS: atom_id res chain seq x y z
N MET A 1 -21.17 -23.95 15.37
CA MET A 1 -21.80 -22.93 14.51
C MET A 1 -20.79 -22.52 13.44
N LYS A 2 -21.09 -22.70 12.15
CA LYS A 2 -20.26 -22.18 11.05
C LYS A 2 -20.62 -20.71 10.82
N SER A 3 -19.67 -19.79 10.94
CA SER A 3 -19.88 -18.40 10.54
C SER A 3 -20.08 -18.34 9.02
N LYS A 4 -21.21 -17.79 8.57
CA LYS A 4 -21.39 -17.42 7.17
C LYS A 4 -20.54 -16.17 6.94
N GLN A 5 -19.40 -16.32 6.26
CA GLN A 5 -18.62 -15.19 5.80
C GLN A 5 -19.34 -14.57 4.61
N ASP A 6 -19.95 -13.41 4.81
CA ASP A 6 -20.57 -12.65 3.73
C ASP A 6 -19.47 -11.88 2.99
N MET A 7 -19.02 -12.44 1.85
CA MET A 7 -18.00 -11.83 1.00
C MET A 7 -18.44 -10.50 0.36
N TYR A 8 -19.73 -10.13 0.47
CA TYR A 8 -20.28 -8.90 -0.08
C TYR A 8 -20.53 -7.81 0.98
N ALA A 9 -20.26 -8.11 2.25
CA ALA A 9 -20.30 -7.08 3.28
C ALA A 9 -19.26 -5.99 2.95
N ARG A 10 -19.75 -4.78 2.64
CA ARG A 10 -18.89 -3.61 2.45
C ARG A 10 -18.04 -3.44 3.70
N THR A 11 -16.74 -3.71 3.56
CA THR A 11 -15.78 -3.46 4.63
C THR A 11 -15.55 -1.95 4.65
N GLU A 12 -16.14 -1.26 5.61
CA GLU A 12 -15.89 0.16 5.81
C GLU A 12 -14.51 0.34 6.46
N ALA A 13 -13.67 1.16 5.86
CA ALA A 13 -12.34 1.48 6.38
C ALA A 13 -12.38 2.87 7.04
N THR A 14 -12.17 2.90 8.35
CA THR A 14 -12.02 4.16 9.10
C THR A 14 -10.54 4.54 9.16
N THR A 15 -10.21 5.75 8.68
CA THR A 15 -8.85 6.28 8.84
C THR A 15 -8.67 6.75 10.29
N VAL A 16 -7.88 6.00 11.07
CA VAL A 16 -7.66 6.29 12.50
C VAL A 16 -6.60 7.38 12.71
N SER A 17 -5.64 7.52 11.79
CA SER A 17 -4.62 8.55 11.85
C SER A 17 -4.02 8.84 10.48
N VAL A 18 -3.50 10.06 10.31
CA VAL A 18 -2.73 10.47 9.13
C VAL A 18 -1.39 11.00 9.62
N ARG A 19 -0.28 10.38 9.16
CA ARG A 19 1.07 10.94 9.35
C ARG A 19 1.49 11.65 8.07
N ALA A 20 2.17 12.78 8.21
CA ALA A 20 2.83 13.40 7.07
C ALA A 20 3.82 12.40 6.47
N SER A 21 3.59 12.02 5.22
CA SER A 21 4.53 11.23 4.44
C SER A 21 5.41 12.18 3.65
N THR A 22 6.66 11.78 3.40
CA THR A 22 7.51 12.48 2.43
C THR A 22 6.75 12.60 1.11
N PRO A 23 6.67 13.80 0.50
CA PRO A 23 6.02 13.97 -0.78
C PRO A 23 6.65 13.05 -1.83
N ARG A 24 5.82 12.52 -2.73
CA ARG A 24 6.32 11.78 -3.90
C ARG A 24 6.99 12.78 -4.84
N VAL A 25 8.17 12.44 -5.34
CA VAL A 25 8.98 13.32 -6.21
C VAL A 25 9.33 12.58 -7.49
N GLY A 26 9.37 13.31 -8.61
CA GLY A 26 9.69 12.75 -9.94
C GLY A 26 8.59 11.84 -10.47
N ASN A 27 8.98 10.86 -11.30
CA ASN A 27 8.05 9.94 -11.98
C ASN A 27 7.97 8.55 -11.33
N THR A 28 8.79 8.28 -10.33
CA THR A 28 8.84 7.00 -9.61
C THR A 28 9.12 7.26 -8.14
N HIS A 29 8.36 6.63 -7.26
CA HIS A 29 8.52 6.75 -5.82
C HIS A 29 8.50 5.37 -5.17
N THR A 30 9.52 5.07 -4.38
CA THR A 30 9.65 3.79 -3.66
C THR A 30 9.63 4.06 -2.17
N TYR A 31 8.79 3.33 -1.43
CA TYR A 31 8.61 3.51 0.01
C TYR A 31 8.13 2.22 0.69
N VAL A 32 8.25 2.15 2.01
CA VAL A 32 7.73 1.03 2.80
C VAL A 32 6.43 1.45 3.49
N LEU A 33 5.35 0.71 3.25
CA LEU A 33 4.05 0.86 3.89
C LEU A 33 3.68 -0.44 4.59
N ASN A 34 3.51 -0.40 5.92
CA ASN A 34 3.13 -1.56 6.73
C ASN A 34 4.01 -2.80 6.46
N GLY A 35 5.32 -2.61 6.32
CA GLY A 35 6.27 -3.69 6.04
C GLY A 35 6.27 -4.19 4.58
N THR A 36 5.51 -3.56 3.69
CA THR A 36 5.53 -3.86 2.24
C THR A 36 6.29 -2.78 1.49
N LEU A 37 7.23 -3.19 0.64
CA LEU A 37 7.91 -2.32 -0.31
C LEU A 37 6.98 -2.00 -1.47
N MET A 38 6.61 -0.72 -1.58
CA MET A 38 5.72 -0.16 -2.59
C MET A 38 6.54 0.57 -3.65
N ARG A 39 6.23 0.34 -4.92
CA ARG A 39 6.74 1.13 -6.05
C ARG A 39 5.59 1.78 -6.80
N ASP A 40 5.50 3.09 -6.67
CA ASP A 40 4.52 3.92 -7.37
C ASP A 40 5.17 4.64 -8.56
N VAL A 41 4.40 4.79 -9.64
CA VAL A 41 4.78 5.55 -10.84
C VAL A 41 3.74 6.62 -11.14
N LEU A 42 4.18 7.74 -11.68
CA LEU A 42 3.29 8.82 -12.11
C LEU A 42 2.87 8.57 -13.56
N VAL A 43 1.58 8.35 -13.78
CA VAL A 43 0.96 8.13 -15.10
C VAL A 43 -0.17 9.13 -15.26
N ASP A 44 -0.09 9.97 -16.30
CA ASP A 44 -1.10 11.02 -16.58
C ASP A 44 -1.43 11.92 -15.37
N GLY A 45 -0.40 12.28 -14.59
CA GLY A 45 -0.55 13.11 -13.40
C GLY A 45 -1.13 12.38 -12.17
N LYS A 46 -1.38 11.07 -12.27
CA LYS A 46 -1.89 10.24 -11.18
C LYS A 46 -0.85 9.21 -10.74
N TRP A 47 -0.69 9.06 -9.44
CA TRP A 47 0.15 8.01 -8.88
C TRP A 47 -0.55 6.65 -8.95
N VAL A 48 0.14 5.67 -9.51
CA VAL A 48 -0.30 4.28 -9.64
C VAL A 48 0.71 3.36 -8.99
N THR A 49 0.26 2.49 -8.09
CA THR A 49 1.11 1.44 -7.53
C THR A 49 1.34 0.36 -8.57
N LEU A 50 2.58 0.22 -9.02
CA LEU A 50 2.97 -0.79 -10.02
C LEU A 50 3.35 -2.11 -9.35
N HIS A 51 3.97 -2.06 -8.17
CA HIS A 51 4.51 -3.24 -7.50
C HIS A 51 4.41 -3.12 -5.99
N ALA A 52 4.05 -4.22 -5.35
CA ALA A 52 4.03 -4.39 -3.90
C ALA A 52 4.73 -5.71 -3.57
N SER A 53 5.77 -5.66 -2.75
CA SER A 53 6.60 -6.82 -2.43
C SER A 53 7.16 -6.78 -1.02
N ILE A 54 7.70 -7.90 -0.57
CA ILE A 54 8.44 -7.97 0.68
C ILE A 54 9.75 -7.17 0.52
N PRO A 55 10.13 -6.29 1.46
CA PRO A 55 11.41 -5.58 1.44
C PRO A 55 12.58 -6.55 1.29
N LEU A 56 13.57 -6.19 0.47
CA LEU A 56 14.74 -7.04 0.17
C LEU A 56 15.51 -7.47 1.43
N GLU A 57 15.56 -6.61 2.45
CA GLU A 57 16.19 -6.87 3.74
C GLU A 57 15.53 -8.03 4.51
N SER A 58 14.23 -8.27 4.31
CA SER A 58 13.50 -9.36 4.95
C SER A 58 13.66 -10.71 4.23
N ARG A 59 14.29 -10.75 3.05
CA ARG A 59 14.50 -11.98 2.27
C ARG A 59 15.78 -12.73 2.68
N ALA A 60 16.62 -12.13 3.51
CA ALA A 60 17.89 -12.68 3.98
C ALA A 60 17.84 -13.26 5.42
N ALA A 61 16.66 -13.30 6.04
CA ALA A 61 16.43 -13.83 7.39
C ALA A 61 15.78 -15.22 7.37
#